data_AF-A0AAW9ECC6-F1
#
_entry.id   AF-A0AAW9ECC6-F1
#
_cell.length_a   1.000
_cell.length_b   1.000
_cell.length_c   1.000
_cell.angle_alpha   90.00
_cell.angle_beta   90.00
_cell.angle_gamma   90.00
#
_symmetry.space_group_name_H-M   'P 1'
#
loop_
_entity.id
_entity.type
_entity.pdbx_description
1 polymer ?
#
loop_
_entity_poly.entity_id
_entity_poly.type
_entity_poly.pdbx_seq_one_letter_code
_entity_poly.pdbx_strand_id
1 'polypeptide(L)'
;QDIGESLSLLVGEHYINRFGMDGRSYDVIPQSIRQQRLTPAALAGHYIRTQDNLLIPLSTVVNITTQVEPNKLTQFNQQNAAIFQAIPAPGVTMGQAVAFLENVANSLPAGFS
;
A
#
# COMPACT_ATOMS: atom_id res chain seq x y z
N GLN A 1 -15.94 2.14 -14.06
CA GLN A 1 -15.85 3.29 -13.15
C GLN A 1 -16.52 2.97 -11.82
N ASP A 2 -17.81 2.59 -11.84
CA ASP A 2 -18.62 2.28 -10.66
C ASP A 2 -18.03 1.20 -9.72
N ILE A 3 -17.37 0.18 -10.29
CA ILE A 3 -16.69 -0.86 -9.50
C ILE A 3 -15.50 -0.28 -8.72
N GLY A 4 -14.70 0.57 -9.36
CA GLY A 4 -13.53 1.19 -8.73
C GLY A 4 -13.90 2.22 -7.67
N GLU A 5 -14.97 2.99 -7.92
CA GLU A 5 -15.52 3.95 -6.96
C GLU A 5 -16.14 3.25 -5.75
N SER A 6 -16.93 2.20 -5.98
CA SER A 6 -17.48 1.36 -4.91
C SER A 6 -16.36 0.74 -4.08
N LEU A 7 -15.33 0.17 -4.69
CA LEU A 7 -14.19 -0.41 -3.97
C LEU A 7 -13.43 0.65 -3.16
N SER A 8 -13.25 1.85 -3.72
CA SER A 8 -12.57 2.96 -3.05
C SER A 8 -13.32 3.45 -1.81
N LEU A 9 -14.65 3.52 -1.87
CA LEU A 9 -15.50 3.86 -0.71
C LEU A 9 -15.52 2.76 0.37
N LEU A 10 -15.39 1.49 -0.05
CA LEU A 10 -15.49 0.34 0.85
C LEU A 10 -14.18 0.05 1.59
N VAL A 11 -13.05 0.19 0.89
CA VAL A 11 -11.72 -0.16 1.40
C VAL A 11 -10.93 1.09 1.81
N GLY A 12 -11.16 2.21 1.13
CA GLY A 12 -10.47 3.47 1.35
C GLY A 12 -11.29 4.49 2.13
N GLU A 13 -10.64 5.59 2.46
CA GLU A 13 -11.29 6.82 2.88
C GLU A 13 -11.54 7.66 1.62
N HIS A 14 -12.78 8.14 1.46
CA HIS A 14 -13.12 8.98 0.33
C HIS A 14 -13.51 10.36 0.85
N TYR A 15 -12.71 11.37 0.51
CA TYR A 15 -13.09 12.76 0.77
C TYR A 15 -14.17 13.18 -0.24
N ILE A 16 -15.31 13.65 0.26
CA ILE A 16 -16.39 14.19 -0.60
C ILE A 16 -16.38 15.71 -0.57
N ASN A 17 -16.54 16.29 0.63
CA ASN A 17 -16.71 17.72 0.80
C ASN A 17 -16.39 18.17 2.23
N ARG A 18 -16.65 19.45 2.51
CA ARG A 18 -16.58 20.04 3.84
C ARG A 18 -17.94 20.51 4.31
N PHE A 19 -18.20 20.39 5.62
CA PHE A 19 -19.35 21.00 6.28
C PHE A 19 -18.91 22.02 7.33
N GLY A 20 -19.73 23.06 7.53
CA GLY A 20 -19.48 24.09 8.53
C GLY A 20 -20.15 23.74 9.86
N MET A 21 -19.40 23.80 10.95
CA MET A 21 -19.93 23.66 12.32
C MET A 21 -19.14 24.59 13.25
N ASP A 22 -19.83 25.38 14.07
CA ASP A 22 -19.23 26.32 15.04
C ASP A 22 -18.17 27.26 14.44
N GLY A 23 -18.44 27.78 13.23
CA GLY A 23 -17.53 28.68 12.51
C GLY A 23 -16.27 28.01 11.96
N ARG A 24 -16.17 26.67 12.03
CA ARG A 24 -15.06 25.88 11.49
C ARG A 24 -15.53 24.98 10.37
N SER A 25 -14.61 24.66 9.46
CA SER A 25 -14.86 23.78 8.32
C SER A 25 -14.25 22.40 8.62
N TYR A 26 -15.07 21.36 8.53
CA TYR A 26 -14.70 19.97 8.80
C TYR A 26 -14.88 19.11 7.56
N ASP A 27 -13.99 18.14 7.37
CA ASP A 27 -14.05 17.20 6.25
C ASP A 27 -15.14 16.14 6.47
N VAL A 28 -15.89 15.82 5.43
CA VAL A 28 -16.85 14.73 5.40
C VAL A 28 -16.21 13.56 4.67
N ILE A 29 -15.94 12.50 5.43
CA ILE A 29 -15.30 11.26 4.94
C ILE A 29 -16.25 10.09 5.20
N PRO A 30 -17.10 9.70 4.23
CA PRO A 30 -17.83 8.43 4.31
C PRO A 30 -16.87 7.25 4.41
N GLN A 31 -17.25 6.28 5.24
CA GLN A 31 -16.45 5.08 5.46
C GLN A 31 -17.36 3.90 5.81
N SER A 32 -17.03 2.72 5.28
CA SER A 32 -17.72 1.48 5.67
C SER A 32 -17.45 1.14 7.15
N ILE A 33 -18.43 0.49 7.79
CA ILE A 33 -18.31 0.02 9.18
C ILE A 33 -17.09 -0.89 9.27
N ARG A 34 -16.24 -0.67 10.28
CA ARG A 34 -14.94 -1.35 10.43
C ARG A 34 -15.03 -2.86 10.18
N GLN A 35 -16.00 -3.55 10.78
CA GLN A 35 -16.18 -5.01 10.66
C GLN A 35 -16.38 -5.48 9.21
N GLN A 36 -16.92 -4.64 8.33
CA GLN A 36 -17.20 -4.94 6.92
C GLN A 36 -16.00 -4.70 5.98
N ARG A 37 -14.84 -4.29 6.52
CA ARG A 37 -13.62 -4.00 5.75
C ARG A 37 -12.32 -4.52 6.35
N LEU A 38 -12.39 -5.32 7.42
CA LEU A 38 -11.18 -5.84 8.09
C LEU A 38 -10.54 -7.00 7.34
N THR A 39 -11.31 -7.76 6.56
CA THR A 39 -10.83 -8.98 5.90
C THR A 39 -11.25 -8.99 4.44
N PRO A 40 -10.51 -9.71 3.57
CA PRO A 40 -10.90 -9.82 2.18
C PRO A 40 -12.27 -10.50 2.00
N ALA A 41 -12.63 -11.45 2.88
CA ALA A 41 -13.94 -12.06 2.90
C ALA A 41 -15.07 -11.05 3.24
N ALA A 42 -14.80 -10.10 4.14
CA ALA A 42 -15.76 -9.03 4.44
C ALA A 42 -15.98 -8.13 3.21
N LEU A 43 -14.95 -7.90 2.40
CA LEU A 43 -15.07 -7.13 1.16
C LEU A 43 -15.93 -7.83 0.09
N ALA A 44 -15.84 -9.16 0.02
CA ALA A 44 -16.65 -9.96 -0.90
C ALA A 44 -18.15 -9.88 -0.62
N GLY A 45 -18.55 -9.51 0.61
CA GLY A 45 -19.96 -9.36 1.02
C GLY A 45 -20.62 -8.07 0.57
N HIS A 46 -19.90 -7.15 -0.08
CA HIS A 46 -20.47 -5.90 -0.59
C HIS A 46 -21.23 -6.11 -1.90
N TYR A 47 -22.23 -5.27 -2.13
CA TYR A 47 -23.03 -5.29 -3.36
C TYR A 47 -22.67 -4.10 -4.24
N ILE A 48 -22.59 -4.35 -5.54
CA ILE A 48 -22.45 -3.31 -6.56
C ILE A 48 -23.75 -3.21 -7.35
N ARG A 49 -24.04 -2.00 -7.82
CA ARG A 49 -25.20 -1.71 -8.65
C ARG A 49 -24.83 -1.84 -10.13
N THR A 50 -25.60 -2.60 -10.89
CA THR A 50 -25.45 -2.72 -12.34
C THR A 50 -26.14 -1.56 -13.06
N GLN A 51 -25.87 -1.41 -14.36
CA GLN A 51 -26.58 -0.43 -15.20
C GLN A 51 -28.10 -0.66 -15.23
N ASP A 52 -28.52 -1.92 -15.11
CA ASP A 52 -29.93 -2.32 -15.01
C ASP A 52 -30.51 -2.12 -13.60
N ASN A 53 -29.80 -1.39 -12.72
CA ASN A 53 -30.20 -1.10 -11.34
C ASN A 53 -30.32 -2.34 -10.44
N LEU A 54 -29.72 -3.47 -10.83
CA LEU A 54 -29.67 -4.69 -10.03
C LEU A 54 -28.49 -4.63 -9.05
N LEU A 55 -28.68 -5.19 -7.86
CA LEU A 55 -27.59 -5.37 -6.90
C LEU A 55 -27.01 -6.77 -7.05
N ILE A 56 -25.73 -6.85 -7.40
CA ILE A 56 -24.99 -8.11 -7.48
C ILE A 56 -23.85 -8.11 -6.46
N PRO A 57 -23.51 -9.25 -5.84
CA PRO A 57 -22.36 -9.35 -4.96
C PRO A 57 -21.07 -9.01 -5.71
N LEU A 58 -20.17 -8.24 -5.08
CA LEU A 58 -18.88 -7.86 -5.63
C LEU A 58 -18.05 -9.08 -6.02
N SER A 59 -18.15 -10.16 -5.25
CA SER A 59 -17.49 -11.45 -5.53
C SER A 59 -17.83 -12.07 -6.89
N THR A 60 -18.91 -11.63 -7.53
CA THR A 60 -19.32 -12.10 -8.88
C THR A 60 -18.40 -11.55 -9.97
N VAL A 61 -17.73 -10.42 -9.71
CA VAL A 61 -16.94 -9.70 -10.73
C VAL A 61 -15.48 -9.46 -10.33
N VAL A 62 -15.09 -9.79 -9.08
CA VAL A 62 -13.71 -9.64 -8.60
C VAL A 62 -13.15 -10.96 -8.08
N ASN A 63 -11.85 -11.16 -8.27
CA ASN A 63 -11.10 -12.23 -7.62
C ASN A 63 -10.09 -11.62 -6.65
N ILE A 64 -9.99 -12.19 -5.45
CA ILE A 64 -9.10 -11.71 -4.39
C ILE A 64 -7.97 -12.73 -4.21
N THR A 65 -6.72 -12.27 -4.35
CA THR A 65 -5.53 -13.10 -4.11
C THR A 65 -4.60 -12.41 -3.11
N THR A 66 -4.00 -13.19 -2.22
CA THR A 66 -2.96 -12.70 -1.30
C THR A 66 -1.58 -12.99 -1.88
N GLN A 67 -0.74 -11.96 -1.98
CA GLN A 67 0.64 -12.07 -2.44
C GLN A 67 1.55 -11.30 -1.47
N VAL A 68 2.83 -11.69 -1.44
CA VAL A 68 3.84 -11.00 -0.64
C VAL A 68 4.42 -9.87 -1.48
N GLU A 69 4.26 -8.64 -1.00
CA GLU A 69 4.76 -7.44 -1.66
C GLU A 69 5.52 -6.56 -0.64
N PRO A 70 6.51 -5.77 -1.07
CA PRO A 70 7.17 -4.81 -0.20
C PRO A 70 6.19 -3.71 0.27
N ASN A 71 6.16 -3.43 1.58
CA ASN A 71 5.38 -2.31 2.12
C ASN A 71 5.86 -0.94 1.61
N LYS A 72 7.11 -0.86 1.15
CA LYS A 72 7.71 0.35 0.59
C LYS A 72 8.71 -0.01 -0.49
N LEU A 73 8.64 0.69 -1.62
CA LEU A 73 9.65 0.67 -2.65
C LEU A 73 10.64 1.82 -2.37
N THR A 74 11.78 1.49 -1.79
CA THR A 74 12.84 2.47 -1.53
C THR A 74 13.60 2.81 -2.80
N GLN A 75 14.03 4.07 -2.91
CA GLN A 75 14.78 4.56 -4.06
C GLN A 75 16.00 5.35 -3.60
N PHE A 76 17.08 5.27 -4.37
CA PHE A 76 18.26 6.10 -4.26
C PHE A 76 18.60 6.64 -5.66
N ASN A 77 18.77 7.95 -5.80
CA ASN A 77 18.97 8.60 -7.11
C ASN A 77 17.93 8.17 -8.18
N GLN A 78 16.65 8.10 -7.79
CA GLN A 78 15.52 7.70 -8.64
C GLN A 78 15.56 6.25 -9.15
N GLN A 79 16.49 5.42 -8.68
CA GLN A 79 16.54 3.99 -8.97
C GLN A 79 16.06 3.18 -7.77
N ASN A 80 15.43 2.04 -8.01
CA ASN A 80 15.04 1.11 -6.95
C ASN A 80 16.27 0.69 -6.16
N ALA A 81 16.20 0.79 -4.84
CA ALA A 81 17.32 0.50 -3.95
C ALA A 81 16.84 -0.22 -2.70
N ALA A 82 17.72 -0.97 -2.05
CA ALA A 82 17.53 -1.48 -0.71
C ALA A 82 18.51 -0.77 0.24
N ILE A 83 18.02 -0.30 1.38
CA ILE A 83 18.86 0.38 2.37
C ILE A 83 19.41 -0.66 3.34
N PHE A 84 20.74 -0.79 3.38
CA PHE A 84 21.45 -1.61 4.36
C PHE A 84 22.00 -0.74 5.48
N GLN A 85 21.79 -1.17 6.72
CA GLN A 85 22.32 -0.52 7.91
C GLN A 85 23.00 -1.58 8.77
N ALA A 86 24.21 -1.28 9.21
CA ALA A 86 25.00 -2.16 10.05
C ALA A 86 25.92 -1.34 10.94
N ILE A 87 26.40 -1.96 12.00
CA ILE A 87 27.41 -1.40 12.89
C ILE A 87 28.69 -2.21 12.69
N PRO A 88 29.86 -1.58 12.51
CA PRO A 88 31.13 -2.31 12.41
C PRO A 88 31.37 -3.19 13.64
N ALA A 89 31.95 -4.37 13.42
CA ALA A 89 32.36 -5.22 14.52
C ALA A 89 33.44 -4.53 15.39
N PRO A 90 33.57 -4.89 16.68
CA PRO A 90 34.60 -4.33 17.55
C PRO A 90 36.00 -4.47 16.94
N GLY A 91 36.76 -3.36 16.93
CA GLY A 91 38.11 -3.32 16.35
C GLY A 91 38.16 -3.14 14.83
N VAL A 92 37.02 -3.08 14.13
CA VAL A 92 36.94 -2.80 12.69
C VAL A 92 36.76 -1.30 12.48
N THR A 93 37.62 -0.73 11.62
CA THR A 93 37.50 0.68 11.22
C THR A 93 36.39 0.86 10.19
N MET A 94 35.85 2.07 10.09
CA MET A 94 34.85 2.39 9.05
C MET A 94 35.38 2.11 7.63
N GLY A 95 36.65 2.39 7.36
CA GLY A 95 37.25 2.12 6.04
C GLY A 95 37.29 0.62 5.71
N GLN A 96 37.61 -0.23 6.69
CA GLN A 96 37.56 -1.70 6.51
C GLN A 96 36.13 -2.19 6.26
N ALA A 97 35.14 -1.63 6.96
CA ALA A 97 33.73 -1.98 6.75
C ALA A 97 33.25 -1.58 5.35
N VAL A 98 33.60 -0.38 4.88
CA VAL A 98 33.26 0.11 3.53
C VAL A 98 33.94 -0.75 2.45
N ALA A 99 35.25 -0.99 2.58
CA ALA A 99 35.99 -1.81 1.63
C ALA A 99 35.47 -3.26 1.57
N PHE A 100 34.99 -3.79 2.68
CA PHE A 100 34.31 -5.08 2.71
C PHE A 100 33.00 -5.05 1.90
N LEU A 101 32.14 -4.05 2.13
CA LEU A 101 30.87 -3.91 1.41
C LEU A 101 31.07 -3.70 -0.10
N GLU A 102 32.06 -2.90 -0.50
CA GLU A 102 32.43 -2.70 -1.91
C GLU A 102 32.87 -4.02 -2.58
N ASN A 103 33.64 -4.86 -1.87
CA ASN A 103 34.02 -6.17 -2.37
C ASN A 103 32.82 -7.11 -2.53
N VAL A 104 31.88 -7.10 -1.57
CA VAL A 104 30.65 -7.91 -1.68
C VAL A 104 29.76 -7.40 -2.81
N ALA A 105 29.68 -6.09 -3.05
CA ALA A 105 28.89 -5.53 -4.14
C ALA A 105 29.31 -6.09 -5.52
N ASN A 106 30.60 -6.33 -5.73
CA ASN A 106 31.13 -6.94 -6.96
C ASN A 106 30.66 -8.39 -7.18
N SER A 107 30.16 -9.07 -6.14
CA SER A 107 29.64 -10.44 -6.22
C SER A 107 28.13 -10.53 -6.48
N LEU A 108 27.44 -9.38 -6.56
CA LEU A 108 26.01 -9.35 -6.80
C LEU A 108 25.66 -9.75 -8.25
N PRO A 109 24.42 -10.20 -8.50
CA PRO A 109 23.95 -10.48 -9.84
C PRO A 109 24.03 -9.25 -10.75
N ALA A 110 24.13 -9.50 -12.06
CA ALA A 110 24.10 -8.43 -13.06
C ALA A 110 22.86 -7.54 -12.89
N GLY A 111 23.07 -6.21 -12.91
CA GLY A 111 22.02 -5.21 -12.73
C GLY A 111 21.91 -4.64 -11.31
N PHE A 112 22.70 -5.14 -10.35
CA PHE A 112 22.88 -4.55 -9.02
C PHE A 112 24.22 -3.82 -8.94
N SER A 113 24.27 -2.74 -8.15
CA SER A 113 25.44 -1.87 -7.94
C SER A 113 25.58 -1.44 -6.49
#